data_AF-A0A078LYM0-F1
#
_entry.id   AF-A0A078LYM0-F1
#
_cell.length_a   1.000
_cell.length_b   1.000
_cell.length_c   1.000
_cell.angle_alpha   90.00
_cell.angle_beta   90.00
_cell.angle_gamma   90.00
#
_symmetry.space_group_name_H-M   'P 1'
#
loop_
_entity.id
_entity.type
_entity.pdbx_description
1 polymer ?
#
loop_
_entity_poly.entity_id
_entity_poly.type
_entity_poly.pdbx_seq_one_letter_code
_entity_poly.pdbx_strand_id
1 'polypeptide(L)'
;MKEGVRDGLLAVVSFCAVMLAVQSSTLIDVVDIPRDNVLYTILSTVAINGVLLYGYQRDWLVAKLVLSLLFGIHMLASFALVALSMSMNATGNAFVLMTGLLCMAMTLGWYRSAFSVEG
;
A
#
# COMPACT_ATOMS: atom_id res chain seq x y z
N MET A 1 -15.90 5.13 -13.57
CA MET A 1 -15.48 4.26 -12.45
C MET A 1 -15.75 5.03 -11.17
N LYS A 2 -16.38 4.44 -10.14
CA LYS A 2 -16.54 5.10 -8.81
C LYS A 2 -15.14 5.55 -8.36
N GLU A 3 -14.96 6.81 -7.93
CA GLU A 3 -13.64 7.39 -7.63
C GLU A 3 -12.84 6.55 -6.64
N GLY A 4 -13.50 5.99 -5.62
CA GLY A 4 -12.86 5.14 -4.61
C GLY A 4 -12.28 3.84 -5.16
N VAL A 5 -12.66 3.38 -6.35
CA VAL A 5 -12.04 2.19 -6.95
C VAL A 5 -10.73 2.56 -7.62
N ARG A 6 -10.69 3.70 -8.31
CA ARG A 6 -9.46 4.21 -8.93
C ARG A 6 -8.41 4.46 -7.85
N ASP A 7 -8.80 5.16 -6.79
CA ASP A 7 -7.89 5.54 -5.72
C ASP A 7 -7.41 4.30 -4.95
N GLY A 8 -8.26 3.28 -4.82
CA GLY A 8 -7.91 2.00 -4.21
C GLY A 8 -6.91 1.22 -5.06
N LEU A 9 -7.09 1.16 -6.38
CA LEU A 9 -6.11 0.56 -7.28
C LEU A 9 -4.75 1.29 -7.21
N LEU A 10 -4.76 2.62 -7.18
CA LEU A 10 -3.52 3.42 -7.06
C LEU A 10 -2.80 3.14 -5.74
N ALA A 11 -3.53 2.99 -4.64
CA ALA A 11 -2.96 2.67 -3.35
C ALA A 11 -2.37 1.24 -3.31
N VAL A 12 -3.01 0.25 -3.95
CA VAL A 12 -2.46 -1.11 -4.10
C VAL A 12 -1.18 -1.11 -4.93
N VAL A 13 -1.18 -0.41 -6.07
CA VAL A 13 0.01 -0.29 -6.94
C VAL A 13 1.16 0.38 -6.18
N SER A 14 0.86 1.43 -5.43
CA SER A 14 1.87 2.14 -4.63
C SER A 14 2.46 1.25 -3.54
N PHE A 15 1.63 0.45 -2.85
CA PHE A 15 2.12 -0.51 -1.86
C PHE A 15 3.03 -1.58 -2.49
N CYS A 16 2.67 -2.10 -3.66
CA CYS A 16 3.51 -3.05 -4.39
C CYS A 16 4.86 -2.41 -4.80
N ALA A 17 4.83 -1.15 -5.23
CA ALA A 17 6.05 -0.41 -5.55
C ALA A 17 6.95 -0.22 -4.32
N VAL A 18 6.38 0.04 -3.13
CA VAL A 18 7.12 0.09 -1.87
C VAL A 18 7.80 -1.26 -1.56
N MET A 19 7.06 -2.36 -1.68
CA MET A 19 7.62 -3.70 -1.46
C MET A 19 8.79 -4.01 -2.40
N LEU A 20 8.68 -3.64 -3.69
CA LEU A 20 9.77 -3.77 -4.64
C LEU A 20 10.95 -2.85 -4.30
N ALA A 21 10.67 -1.60 -3.90
CA ALA A 21 11.69 -0.64 -3.49
C ALA A 21 12.54 -1.20 -2.35
N VAL A 22 11.90 -1.76 -1.32
CA VAL A 22 12.57 -2.37 -0.17
C VAL A 22 13.51 -3.50 -0.62
N GLN A 23 13.05 -4.38 -1.51
CA GLN A 23 13.85 -5.50 -2.02
C GLN A 23 15.09 -5.09 -2.81
N SER A 24 14.97 -3.98 -3.55
CA SER A 24 16.07 -3.42 -4.35
C SER A 24 17.02 -2.52 -3.56
N SER A 25 16.69 -2.22 -2.29
CA SER A 25 17.41 -1.28 -1.45
C SER A 25 18.23 -1.98 -0.35
N THR A 26 19.15 -1.24 0.26
CA THR A 26 19.88 -1.68 1.46
C THR A 26 18.99 -1.85 2.70
N LEU A 27 17.71 -1.44 2.65
CA LEU A 27 16.76 -1.71 3.75
C LEU A 27 16.48 -3.21 3.90
N ILE A 28 16.68 -4.01 2.86
CA ILE A 28 16.40 -5.45 2.92
C ILE A 28 17.18 -6.14 4.06
N ASP A 29 18.42 -5.71 4.28
CA ASP A 29 19.30 -6.25 5.32
C ASP A 29 18.87 -5.83 6.74
N VAL A 30 18.03 -4.80 6.85
CA VAL A 30 17.48 -4.29 8.12
C VAL A 30 16.12 -4.91 8.43
N VAL A 31 15.30 -5.17 7.41
CA VAL A 31 13.93 -5.67 7.57
C VAL A 31 13.86 -7.21 7.50
N ASP A 32 14.95 -7.88 7.10
CA ASP A 32 15.09 -9.35 7.05
C ASP A 32 13.90 -10.06 6.37
N ILE A 33 13.43 -9.50 5.26
CA ILE A 33 12.34 -10.09 4.47
C ILE A 33 12.93 -11.05 3.43
N PRO A 34 12.58 -12.34 3.43
CA PRO A 34 13.02 -13.27 2.39
C PRO A 34 12.56 -12.80 1.00
N ARG A 35 13.50 -12.64 0.06
CA ARG A 35 13.27 -12.19 -1.33
C ARG A 35 12.17 -12.97 -2.03
N ASP A 36 12.18 -14.27 -1.81
CA ASP A 36 11.33 -15.28 -2.46
C ASP A 36 9.84 -15.04 -2.19
N ASN A 37 9.53 -14.41 -1.05
CA ASN A 37 8.16 -14.19 -0.61
C ASN A 37 7.56 -12.90 -1.18
N VAL A 38 8.35 -11.98 -1.74
CA VAL A 38 7.81 -10.67 -2.16
C VAL A 38 6.98 -10.76 -3.42
N LEU A 39 7.38 -11.58 -4.40
CA LEU A 39 6.57 -11.76 -5.61
C LEU A 39 5.20 -12.38 -5.25
N TYR A 40 5.20 -13.42 -4.41
CA TYR A 40 3.96 -14.04 -3.93
C TYR A 40 3.11 -13.07 -3.11
N THR A 41 3.75 -12.23 -2.29
CA THR A 41 3.07 -11.20 -1.50
C THR A 41 2.42 -10.17 -2.42
N ILE A 42 3.14 -9.66 -3.43
CA ILE A 42 2.61 -8.70 -4.40
C ILE A 42 1.42 -9.31 -5.17
N LEU A 43 1.58 -10.53 -5.69
CA LEU A 43 0.51 -11.20 -6.44
C LEU A 43 -0.73 -11.43 -5.57
N SER A 44 -0.54 -11.89 -4.34
CA SER A 44 -1.63 -12.13 -3.39
C SER A 44 -2.31 -10.81 -3.01
N THR A 45 -1.56 -9.75 -2.75
CA THR A 45 -2.09 -8.42 -2.46
C THR A 45 -2.92 -7.87 -3.61
N VAL A 46 -2.41 -7.95 -4.85
CA VAL A 46 -3.15 -7.51 -6.04
C VAL A 46 -4.43 -8.32 -6.22
N ALA A 47 -4.37 -9.66 -6.10
CA ALA A 47 -5.52 -10.52 -6.25
C ALA A 47 -6.60 -10.26 -5.18
N ILE A 48 -6.22 -10.20 -3.90
CA ILE A 48 -7.12 -9.95 -2.78
C ILE A 48 -7.77 -8.58 -2.92
N ASN A 49 -6.97 -7.52 -3.12
CA ASN A 49 -7.52 -6.17 -3.26
C ASN A 49 -8.38 -6.04 -4.53
N GLY A 50 -8.03 -6.73 -5.63
CA GLY A 50 -8.85 -6.76 -6.84
C GLY A 50 -10.25 -7.33 -6.59
N VAL A 51 -10.34 -8.48 -5.90
CA VAL A 51 -11.63 -9.09 -5.51
C VAL A 51 -12.42 -8.17 -4.58
N LEU A 52 -11.74 -7.54 -3.62
CA LEU A 52 -12.40 -6.64 -2.70
C LEU A 52 -12.87 -5.35 -3.39
N LEU A 53 -12.09 -4.79 -4.32
CA LEU A 53 -12.48 -3.61 -5.10
C LEU A 53 -13.66 -3.92 -6.03
N TYR A 54 -13.74 -5.15 -6.55
CA TYR A 54 -14.92 -5.64 -7.24
C TYR A 54 -16.15 -5.71 -6.30
N GLY A 55 -15.99 -6.28 -5.11
CA GLY A 55 -17.05 -6.28 -4.08
C GLY A 55 -17.46 -4.86 -3.66
N TYR A 56 -16.50 -3.94 -3.55
CA TYR A 56 -16.72 -2.53 -3.27
C TYR A 56 -17.57 -1.86 -4.36
N GLN A 57 -17.30 -2.14 -5.64
CA GLN A 57 -18.11 -1.64 -6.75
C GLN A 57 -19.57 -2.08 -6.65
N ARG A 58 -19.80 -3.32 -6.18
CA ARG A 58 -21.11 -3.95 -5.96
C ARG A 58 -21.75 -3.59 -4.61
N ASP A 59 -21.15 -2.64 -3.88
CA ASP A 59 -21.61 -2.18 -2.57
C ASP A 59 -21.68 -3.27 -1.48
N TRP A 60 -20.82 -4.29 -1.57
CA TRP A 60 -20.68 -5.30 -0.53
C TRP A 60 -20.06 -4.69 0.73
N LEU A 61 -20.83 -4.67 1.83
CA LEU A 61 -20.38 -4.10 3.11
C LEU A 61 -19.09 -4.75 3.63
N VAL A 62 -19.00 -6.08 3.53
CA VAL A 62 -17.83 -6.84 3.96
C VAL A 62 -16.59 -6.41 3.16
N ALA A 63 -16.72 -6.21 1.84
CA ALA A 63 -15.61 -5.78 1.00
C ALA A 63 -15.11 -4.39 1.40
N LYS A 64 -16.03 -3.44 1.68
CA LYS A 64 -15.70 -2.10 2.18
C LYS A 64 -14.87 -2.17 3.46
N LEU A 65 -15.35 -2.91 4.47
CA LEU A 65 -14.67 -3.03 5.77
C LEU A 65 -13.28 -3.69 5.64
N VAL A 66 -13.17 -4.77 4.86
CA VAL A 66 -11.89 -5.46 4.69
C VAL A 66 -10.89 -4.60 3.91
N LEU A 67 -11.33 -3.87 2.88
CA LEU A 67 -10.47 -2.88 2.20
C LEU A 67 -9.97 -1.82 3.16
N SER A 68 -10.84 -1.27 4.01
CA SER A 68 -10.44 -0.28 4.99
C SER A 68 -9.40 -0.81 5.96
N LEU A 69 -9.55 -2.05 6.43
CA LEU A 69 -8.55 -2.67 7.30
C LEU A 69 -7.21 -2.84 6.58
N LEU A 70 -7.22 -3.38 5.36
CA LEU A 70 -6.00 -3.60 4.57
C LEU A 70 -5.29 -2.27 4.26
N PHE A 71 -6.04 -1.23 3.91
CA PHE A 71 -5.47 0.09 3.67
C PHE A 71 -4.91 0.73 4.95
N GLY A 72 -5.54 0.52 6.10
CA GLY A 72 -4.95 0.92 7.39
C GLY A 72 -3.60 0.23 7.63
N ILE A 73 -3.50 -1.07 7.33
CA ILE A 73 -2.25 -1.82 7.43
C ILE A 73 -1.21 -1.30 6.43
N HIS A 74 -1.60 -1.04 5.18
CA HIS A 74 -0.71 -0.45 4.17
C HIS A 74 -0.15 0.90 4.61
N MET A 75 -0.99 1.77 5.20
CA MET A 75 -0.57 3.07 5.71
C MET A 75 0.46 2.92 6.84
N LEU A 76 0.19 2.06 7.83
CA LEU A 76 1.07 1.84 8.96
C LEU A 76 2.43 1.26 8.52
N ALA A 77 2.41 0.28 7.61
CA ALA A 77 3.62 -0.30 7.05
C ALA A 77 4.45 0.74 6.29
N SER A 78 3.79 1.59 5.49
CA SER A 78 4.46 2.67 4.74
C SER A 78 5.09 3.70 5.68
N PHE A 79 4.41 4.05 6.77
CA PHE A 79 4.94 4.95 7.78
C PHE A 79 6.18 4.38 8.48
N ALA A 80 6.13 3.10 8.87
CA ALA A 80 7.27 2.42 9.47
C ALA A 80 8.49 2.40 8.53
N LEU A 81 8.27 2.11 7.24
CA LEU A 81 9.32 2.10 6.22
C LEU A 81 9.91 3.49 5.97
N VAL A 82 9.08 4.54 5.96
CA VAL A 82 9.56 5.94 5.86
C VAL A 82 10.41 6.29 7.08
N ALA A 83 9.95 5.97 8.29
CA ALA A 83 10.70 6.24 9.52
C ALA A 83 12.06 5.51 9.55
N LEU A 84 12.09 4.23 9.17
CA LEU A 84 13.32 3.46 9.02
C LEU A 84 14.23 4.02 7.92
N SER A 85 13.67 4.44 6.80
CA SER A 85 14.43 5.04 5.70
C SER A 85 15.11 6.34 6.13
N MET A 86 14.47 7.14 6.98
CA MET A 86 15.00 8.41 7.50
C MET A 86 16.06 8.24 8.59
N SER A 87 16.07 7.12 9.31
CA SER A 87 17.07 6.87 10.37
C SER A 87 18.40 6.30 9.85
N MET A 88 18.48 5.97 8.56
CA MET A 88 19.63 5.35 7.92
C MET A 88 20.43 6.37 7.08
N ASN A 89 21.76 6.33 7.17
CA ASN A 89 22.69 7.23 6.43
C ASN A 89 22.95 6.83 4.97
N ALA A 90 22.36 5.74 4.45
CA ALA A 90 22.78 5.13 3.18
C ALA A 90 22.07 5.72 1.94
N THR A 91 22.85 5.99 0.89
CA THR A 91 22.41 6.31 -0.47
C THR A 91 21.76 5.08 -1.13
N GLY A 92 20.52 4.81 -0.72
CA GLY A 92 19.64 3.74 -1.25
C GLY A 92 18.19 3.90 -0.80
N ASN A 93 17.95 4.80 0.17
CA ASN A 93 16.68 4.94 0.86
C ASN A 93 15.75 6.01 0.29
N ALA A 94 16.25 6.90 -0.57
CA ALA A 94 15.42 7.95 -1.16
C ALA A 94 14.26 7.37 -1.99
N PHE A 95 14.50 6.26 -2.71
CA PHE A 95 13.46 5.58 -3.45
C PHE A 95 12.40 4.96 -2.52
N VAL A 96 12.80 4.23 -1.47
CA VAL A 96 11.87 3.67 -0.47
C VAL A 96 11.08 4.78 0.23
N LEU A 97 11.75 5.88 0.59
CA LEU A 97 11.14 7.05 1.21
C LEU A 97 10.06 7.66 0.32
N MET A 98 10.40 7.99 -0.93
CA MET A 98 9.48 8.64 -1.88
C MET A 98 8.31 7.72 -2.23
N THR A 99 8.58 6.42 -2.40
CA THR A 99 7.53 5.44 -2.72
C THR A 99 6.63 5.18 -1.51
N GLY A 100 7.19 5.18 -0.29
CA GLY A 100 6.45 5.07 0.97
C GLY A 100 5.51 6.26 1.19
N LEU A 101 6.01 7.48 0.95
CA LEU A 101 5.20 8.71 1.00
C LEU A 101 4.09 8.68 -0.06
N LEU A 102 4.38 8.22 -1.27
CA LEU A 102 3.37 8.05 -2.32
C LEU A 102 2.29 7.05 -1.91
N CYS A 103 2.68 5.91 -1.34
CA CYS A 103 1.74 4.90 -0.84
C CYS A 103 0.83 5.47 0.26
N MET A 104 1.39 6.25 1.20
CA MET A 104 0.59 6.96 2.20
C MET A 104 -0.39 7.94 1.56
N ALA A 105 0.05 8.75 0.60
CA ALA A 105 -0.80 9.73 -0.08
C ALA A 105 -1.96 9.07 -0.83
N MET A 106 -1.70 7.99 -1.57
CA MET A 106 -2.75 7.26 -2.30
C MET A 106 -3.73 6.57 -1.35
N THR A 107 -3.21 6.01 -0.25
CA THR A 107 -4.06 5.39 0.79
C THR A 107 -4.97 6.41 1.45
N LEU A 108 -4.47 7.61 1.75
CA LEU A 108 -5.27 8.73 2.28
C LEU A 108 -6.31 9.21 1.26
N GLY A 109 -5.94 9.30 -0.02
CA GLY A 109 -6.86 9.59 -1.12
C GLY A 109 -8.01 8.58 -1.18
N TRP A 110 -7.70 7.29 -1.05
CA TRP A 110 -8.71 6.25 -1.00
C TRP A 110 -9.61 6.38 0.23
N TYR A 111 -9.06 6.57 1.44
CA TYR A 111 -9.85 6.77 2.66
C TYR A 111 -10.80 7.95 2.50
N ARG A 112 -10.33 9.06 1.94
CA ARG A 112 -11.18 10.20 1.63
C ARG A 112 -12.28 9.79 0.66
N SER A 113 -12.00 9.13 -0.45
CA SER A 113 -13.06 8.75 -1.40
C SER A 113 -14.04 7.70 -0.84
N ALA A 114 -13.58 6.79 0.02
CA ALA A 114 -14.38 5.72 0.58
C ALA A 114 -15.27 6.15 1.76
N PHE A 115 -14.83 7.16 2.52
CA PHE A 115 -15.49 7.62 3.74
C PHE A 115 -15.85 9.11 3.74
N SER A 116 -15.53 9.85 2.68
CA SER A 116 -16.08 11.19 2.47
C SER A 116 -17.58 11.04 2.38
N VAL A 117 -18.25 11.42 3.46
CA VAL A 117 -19.67 11.65 3.50
C VAL A 117 -19.89 12.91 2.67
N GLU A 118 -19.99 12.76 1.34
CA GLU A 118 -20.79 13.73 0.60
C GLU A 118 -22.23 13.52 1.05
N GLY A 119 -22.68 14.42 1.94
CA GLY A 119 -24.10 14.69 2.14
C GLY A 119 -24.68 15.44 0.95
#